data_AF-A0A4Q3KST8-F1
#
_entry.id   AF-A0A4Q3KST8-F1
#
_cell.length_a   1.000
_cell.length_b   1.000
_cell.length_c   1.000
_cell.angle_alpha   90.00
_cell.angle_beta   90.00
_cell.angle_gamma   90.00
#
_symmetry.space_group_name_H-M   'P 1'
#
loop_
_entity.id
_entity.type
_entity.pdbx_description
1 polymer ?
#
loop_
_entity_poly.entity_id
_entity_poly.type
_entity_poly.pdbx_seq_one_letter_code
_entity_poly.pdbx_strand_id
1 'polypeptide(L)'
;MSELPADAADSSGGRYAAATDKEEFLTALASLRQQINNLDAEVIQLLGRRMAVAEKIGQYKKENDITILQTNRLNEILERSKRQGEQVGLTPDFIERYMEAVHLESVLRQEKVMKG
;
A
#
# COMPACT_ATOMS: atom_id res chain seq x y z
N MET A 1 -14.44 -14.69 -1.86
CA MET A 1 -14.22 -14.10 -0.53
C MET A 1 -13.95 -15.24 0.42
N SER A 2 -12.67 -15.58 0.64
CA SER A 2 -12.30 -16.57 1.64
C SER A 2 -12.34 -15.88 3.00
N GLU A 3 -13.28 -16.29 3.85
CA GLU A 3 -13.23 -15.97 5.26
C GLU A 3 -11.89 -16.48 5.83
N LEU A 4 -11.12 -15.58 6.43
CA LEU A 4 -9.95 -15.97 7.22
C LEU A 4 -10.47 -16.77 8.42
N PRO A 5 -9.88 -17.93 8.74
CA PRO A 5 -10.35 -18.72 9.87
C PRO A 5 -10.11 -17.97 11.17
N ALA A 6 -11.21 -17.71 11.88
CA ALA A 6 -11.23 -17.36 13.29
C ALA A 6 -10.84 -18.59 14.13
N ASP A 7 -9.57 -18.97 14.10
CA ASP A 7 -8.88 -19.70 15.18
C ASP A 7 -7.47 -20.08 14.71
N ALA A 8 -6.53 -19.20 15.00
CA ALA A 8 -5.15 -19.60 15.21
C ALA A 8 -4.74 -19.02 16.57
N ALA A 9 -5.40 -19.51 17.62
CA ALA A 9 -4.82 -19.51 18.94
C ALA A 9 -3.53 -20.35 18.86
N ASP A 10 -2.41 -19.66 18.62
CA ASP A 10 -1.07 -20.22 18.75
C ASP A 10 -0.91 -20.81 20.14
N SER A 11 -0.82 -22.14 20.16
CA SER A 11 -0.72 -23.01 21.32
C SER A 11 0.72 -23.14 21.83
N SER A 12 1.54 -22.10 21.70
CA SER A 12 2.84 -22.01 22.36
C SER A 12 2.76 -21.11 23.59
N GLY A 13 2.79 -21.75 24.77
CA GLY A 13 2.65 -21.13 26.08
C GLY A 13 3.60 -19.97 26.35
N GLY A 14 3.09 -18.74 26.24
CA GLY A 14 3.66 -17.55 26.87
C GLY A 14 3.14 -17.42 28.30
N ARG A 15 4.05 -17.46 29.28
CA ARG A 15 3.77 -17.30 30.71
C ARG A 15 3.07 -15.96 30.95
N TYR A 16 1.75 -15.97 31.13
CA TYR A 16 1.06 -14.83 31.73
C TYR A 16 1.41 -14.80 33.22
N ALA A 17 2.46 -14.07 33.56
CA ALA A 17 2.63 -13.54 34.90
C ALA A 17 1.44 -12.58 35.21
N ALA A 18 1.26 -12.28 36.50
CA ALA A 18 0.02 -11.82 37.14
C ALA A 18 -0.77 -10.75 36.37
N ALA A 19 -2.10 -10.68 36.56
CA ALA A 19 -3.06 -9.87 35.79
C ALA A 19 -2.62 -8.44 35.37
N THR A 20 -1.76 -7.77 36.13
CA THR A 20 -1.09 -6.50 35.79
C THR A 20 -0.29 -6.58 34.48
N ASP A 21 0.44 -7.68 34.24
CA ASP A 21 1.24 -7.90 33.03
C ASP A 21 0.35 -8.11 31.80
N LYS A 22 -0.86 -8.65 32.00
CA LYS A 22 -1.84 -8.84 30.92
C LYS A 22 -2.48 -7.50 30.50
N GLU A 23 -2.85 -6.66 31.45
CA GLU A 23 -3.45 -5.35 31.15
C GLU A 23 -2.44 -4.41 30.49
N GLU A 24 -1.19 -4.39 30.97
CA GLU A 24 -0.10 -3.63 30.35
C GLU A 24 0.20 -4.13 28.92
N PHE A 25 0.27 -5.45 28.72
CA PHE A 25 0.44 -6.05 27.40
C PHE A 25 -0.68 -5.64 26.43
N LEU A 26 -1.94 -5.74 26.84
CA LEU A 26 -3.08 -5.38 26.01
C LEU A 26 -3.07 -3.89 25.66
N THR A 27 -2.69 -3.04 26.61
CA THR A 27 -2.57 -1.59 26.41
C THR A 27 -1.46 -1.24 25.43
N ALA A 28 -0.28 -1.85 25.57
CA ALA A 28 0.85 -1.65 24.67
C ALA A 28 0.50 -2.10 23.23
N LEU A 29 -0.13 -3.27 23.09
CA LEU A 29 -0.55 -3.79 21.79
C LEU A 29 -1.62 -2.90 21.13
N ALA A 30 -2.58 -2.41 21.90
CA ALA A 30 -3.60 -1.48 21.39
C ALA A 30 -2.96 -0.17 20.88
N SER A 31 -1.97 0.37 21.63
CA SER A 31 -1.24 1.58 21.23
C SER A 31 -0.47 1.38 19.91
N LEU A 32 0.25 0.26 19.76
CA LEU A 32 0.97 -0.05 18.52
C LEU A 32 0.03 -0.19 17.32
N ARG A 33 -1.11 -0.85 17.50
CA ARG A 33 -2.13 -0.97 16.44
C ARG A 33 -2.72 0.38 16.05
N GLN A 34 -2.92 1.28 17.01
CA GLN A 34 -3.39 2.62 16.71
C GLN A 34 -2.35 3.42 15.89
N GLN A 35 -1.06 3.23 16.16
CA GLN A 35 0.00 3.83 15.33
C GLN A 35 -0.04 3.31 13.89
N ILE A 36 -0.23 2.00 13.69
CA ILE A 36 -0.42 1.40 12.35
C ILE A 36 -1.64 2.02 11.66
N ASN A 37 -2.79 2.08 12.34
CA ASN A 37 -4.02 2.64 11.77
C ASN A 37 -3.82 4.10 11.30
N ASN A 38 -3.06 4.90 12.05
CA ASN A 38 -2.76 6.28 11.68
C ASN A 38 -1.87 6.34 10.43
N LEU A 39 -0.81 5.53 10.38
CA LEU A 39 0.07 5.44 9.21
C LEU A 39 -0.68 4.96 7.97
N ASP A 40 -1.56 3.97 8.11
CA ASP A 40 -2.37 3.46 7.01
C ASP A 40 -3.33 4.54 6.48
N ALA A 41 -3.95 5.32 7.37
CA ALA A 41 -4.78 6.45 6.96
C ALA A 41 -3.98 7.47 6.15
N GLU A 42 -2.74 7.78 6.55
CA GLU A 42 -1.85 8.66 5.80
C GLU A 42 -1.46 8.08 4.42
N VAL A 43 -1.18 6.78 4.33
CA VAL A 43 -0.89 6.08 3.07
C VAL A 43 -2.08 6.18 2.12
N ILE A 44 -3.31 5.97 2.59
CA ILE A 44 -4.52 6.09 1.76
C ILE A 44 -4.69 7.53 1.24
N GLN A 45 -4.46 8.53 2.08
CA GLN A 45 -4.52 9.94 1.66
C GLN A 45 -3.44 10.27 0.61
N LEU A 46 -2.22 9.75 0.79
CA LEU A 46 -1.13 9.90 -0.18
C LEU A 46 -1.46 9.26 -1.53
N LEU A 47 -2.02 8.05 -1.52
CA LEU A 47 -2.46 7.36 -2.73
C LEU A 47 -3.57 8.13 -3.43
N GLY A 48 -4.54 8.67 -2.70
CA GLY A 48 -5.59 9.53 -3.26
C GLY A 48 -5.01 10.74 -4.01
N ARG A 49 -4.07 11.47 -3.37
CA ARG A 49 -3.37 12.59 -4.04
C ARG A 49 -2.57 12.14 -5.25
N ARG A 50 -1.92 10.97 -5.19
CA ARG A 50 -1.19 10.38 -6.33
C ARG A 50 -2.13 10.10 -7.51
N MET A 51 -3.35 9.61 -7.26
CA MET A 51 -4.32 9.33 -8.33
C MET A 51 -4.90 10.60 -8.96
N ALA A 52 -5.08 11.67 -8.19
CA ALA A 52 -5.43 12.97 -8.77
C ALA A 52 -4.35 13.46 -9.77
N VAL A 53 -3.08 13.16 -9.53
CA VAL A 53 -2.00 13.42 -10.52
C VAL A 53 -2.12 12.48 -11.72
N ALA A 54 -2.46 11.21 -11.52
CA ALA A 54 -2.70 10.28 -12.62
C ALA A 54 -3.83 10.73 -13.55
N GLU A 55 -4.93 11.26 -13.00
CA GLU A 55 -6.03 11.83 -13.78
C GLU A 55 -5.56 13.03 -14.63
N LYS A 56 -4.72 13.92 -14.07
CA LYS A 56 -4.09 15.02 -14.83
C LYS A 56 -3.19 14.51 -15.96
N ILE A 57 -2.44 13.44 -15.73
CA ILE A 57 -1.64 12.77 -16.78
C ILE A 57 -2.55 12.25 -17.88
N GLY A 58 -3.69 11.64 -17.52
CA GLY A 58 -4.69 11.17 -18.48
C GLY A 58 -5.24 12.29 -19.34
N GLN A 59 -5.57 13.44 -18.72
CA GLN A 59 -6.04 14.62 -19.42
C GLN A 59 -4.99 15.15 -20.40
N TYR A 60 -3.74 15.30 -19.95
CA TYR A 60 -2.63 15.73 -20.80
C TYR A 60 -2.42 14.79 -21.99
N LYS A 61 -2.46 13.47 -21.76
CA LYS A 61 -2.35 12.48 -22.83
C LYS A 61 -3.48 12.59 -23.84
N LYS A 62 -4.72 12.77 -23.37
CA LYS A 62 -5.91 12.99 -24.21
C LYS A 62 -5.75 14.20 -25.12
N GLU A 63 -5.30 15.33 -24.55
CA GLU A 63 -5.12 16.59 -25.28
C GLU A 63 -3.99 16.56 -26.32
N ASN A 64 -3.08 15.59 -26.21
CA ASN A 64 -1.89 15.49 -27.06
C ASN A 64 -1.86 14.19 -27.90
N ASP A 65 -2.99 13.46 -28.00
CA ASP A 65 -3.10 12.19 -28.72
C ASP A 65 -2.07 11.12 -28.32
N ILE A 66 -1.67 11.10 -27.04
CA ILE A 66 -0.71 10.14 -26.48
C ILE A 66 -1.45 8.92 -25.91
N THR A 67 -0.94 7.73 -26.16
CA THR A 67 -1.50 6.48 -25.61
C THR A 67 -1.21 6.30 -24.12
N ILE A 68 -2.08 5.55 -23.43
CA ILE A 68 -1.95 5.32 -21.98
C ILE A 68 -0.80 4.36 -21.67
N LEU A 69 -0.70 3.27 -22.45
CA LEU A 69 0.22 2.17 -22.19
C LEU A 69 1.67 2.60 -22.46
N GLN A 70 2.48 2.62 -21.40
CA GLN A 70 3.90 2.98 -21.47
C GLN A 70 4.74 2.07 -20.58
N THR A 71 5.03 0.85 -21.05
CA THR A 71 5.72 -0.20 -20.27
C THR A 71 7.09 0.23 -19.74
N ASN A 72 7.86 1.01 -20.52
CA ASN A 72 9.15 1.54 -20.06
C ASN A 72 9.02 2.38 -18.78
N ARG A 73 7.91 3.11 -18.65
CA ARG A 73 7.66 3.94 -17.47
C ARG A 73 7.41 3.09 -16.23
N LEU A 74 6.73 1.94 -16.37
CA LEU A 74 6.54 1.00 -15.27
C LEU A 74 7.89 0.45 -14.80
N ASN A 75 8.76 0.02 -15.72
CA ASN A 75 10.08 -0.50 -15.38
C ASN A 75 10.92 0.53 -14.59
N GLU A 76 10.94 1.79 -15.03
CA GLU A 76 11.62 2.87 -14.30
C GLU A 76 11.06 3.08 -12.88
N ILE A 77 9.75 2.98 -12.72
CA ILE A 77 9.08 3.12 -11.43
C ILE A 77 9.50 1.97 -10.50
N LEU A 78 9.47 0.72 -10.99
CA LEU A 78 9.84 -0.46 -10.22
C LEU A 78 11.30 -0.40 -9.77
N GLU A 79 12.23 -0.11 -10.68
CA GLU A 79 13.67 -0.03 -10.36
C GLU A 79 14.00 1.06 -9.34
N ARG A 80 13.33 2.22 -9.40
CA ARG A 80 13.50 3.25 -8.39
C ARG A 80 12.87 2.84 -7.06
N SER A 81 11.66 2.30 -7.09
CA SER A 81 10.94 1.95 -5.86
C SER A 81 11.63 0.80 -5.11
N LYS A 82 12.13 -0.24 -5.80
CA LYS A 82 12.86 -1.35 -5.17
C LYS A 82 14.07 -0.84 -4.38
N ARG A 83 14.89 0.04 -4.98
CA ARG A 83 16.02 0.70 -4.31
C ARG A 83 15.60 1.52 -3.09
N GLN A 84 14.49 2.25 -3.17
CA GLN A 84 13.98 3.02 -2.04
C GLN A 84 13.44 2.11 -0.92
N GLY A 85 12.77 1.02 -1.27
CA GLY A 85 12.25 0.05 -0.31
C GLY A 85 13.36 -0.64 0.47
N GLU A 86 14.43 -1.06 -0.21
CA GLU A 86 15.59 -1.67 0.44
C GLU A 86 16.21 -0.74 1.50
N GLN A 87 16.31 0.57 1.21
CA GLN A 87 16.85 1.58 2.14
C GLN A 87 16.05 1.71 3.45
N VAL A 88 14.78 1.30 3.44
CA VAL A 88 13.89 1.33 4.62
C VAL A 88 13.55 -0.07 5.14
N GLY A 89 14.27 -1.10 4.69
CA GLY A 89 14.12 -2.47 5.17
C GLY A 89 12.95 -3.26 4.56
N LEU A 90 12.40 -2.81 3.43
CA LEU A 90 11.37 -3.54 2.69
C LEU A 90 11.96 -4.45 1.62
N THR A 91 11.35 -5.61 1.40
CA THR A 91 11.82 -6.56 0.39
C THR A 91 11.47 -6.09 -1.03
N PRO A 92 12.33 -6.35 -2.03
CA PRO A 92 12.06 -6.01 -3.43
C PRO A 92 10.73 -6.58 -3.94
N ASP A 93 10.42 -7.84 -3.60
CA ASP A 93 9.19 -8.53 -4.00
C ASP A 93 7.92 -7.90 -3.41
N PHE A 94 8.01 -7.32 -2.20
CA PHE A 94 6.89 -6.60 -1.60
C PHE A 94 6.64 -5.29 -2.36
N ILE A 95 7.71 -4.53 -2.62
CA ILE A 95 7.63 -3.24 -3.31
C ILE A 95 7.14 -3.41 -4.75
N GLU A 96 7.59 -4.45 -5.45
CA GLU A 96 7.14 -4.74 -6.80
C GLU A 96 5.62 -4.91 -6.86
N ARG A 97 5.09 -5.85 -6.07
CA ARG A 97 3.64 -6.10 -6.01
C ARG A 97 2.84 -4.87 -5.60
N TYR A 98 3.34 -4.11 -4.63
CA TYR A 98 2.70 -2.86 -4.21
C TYR A 98 2.66 -1.83 -5.35
N MET A 99 3.78 -1.62 -6.02
CA MET A 99 3.90 -0.61 -7.07
C MET A 99 3.17 -1.00 -8.35
N GLU A 100 3.08 -2.29 -8.67
CA GLU A 100 2.25 -2.80 -9.77
C GLU A 100 0.77 -2.53 -9.52
N ALA A 101 0.26 -2.82 -8.31
CA ALA A 101 -1.13 -2.53 -7.95
C ALA A 101 -1.44 -1.03 -8.01
N VAL A 102 -0.53 -0.21 -7.47
CA VAL A 102 -0.64 1.27 -7.51
C VAL A 102 -0.55 1.80 -8.95
N HIS A 103 0.25 1.18 -9.81
CA HIS A 103 0.33 1.54 -11.23
C HIS A 103 -0.94 1.16 -11.99
N LEU A 104 -1.50 -0.02 -11.74
CA LEU A 104 -2.74 -0.47 -12.36
C LEU A 104 -3.90 0.49 -12.06
N GLU A 105 -4.11 0.87 -10.80
CA GLU A 105 -5.12 1.87 -10.43
C GLU A 105 -4.87 3.20 -11.18
N SER A 106 -3.62 3.63 -11.29
CA SER A 106 -3.25 4.84 -12.03
C SER A 106 -3.58 4.76 -13.52
N VAL A 107 -3.48 3.59 -14.14
CA VAL A 107 -3.85 3.37 -15.55
C VAL A 107 -5.37 3.43 -15.71
N LEU A 108 -6.13 2.77 -14.82
CA LEU A 108 -7.60 2.80 -14.83
C LEU A 108 -8.14 4.23 -14.68
N ARG A 109 -7.51 5.06 -13.84
CA ARG A 109 -7.84 6.48 -13.67
C ARG A 109 -7.61 7.29 -14.94
N GLN A 110 -6.47 7.09 -15.61
CA GLN A 110 -6.17 7.72 -16.90
C GLN A 110 -7.18 7.30 -17.98
N GLU A 111 -7.49 6.01 -18.06
CA GLU A 111 -8.47 5.48 -19.01
C GLU A 111 -9.85 6.11 -18.85
N LYS A 112 -10.30 6.28 -17.61
CA LYS A 112 -11.58 6.93 -17.31
C LYS A 112 -11.61 8.37 -17.83
N VAL A 113 -10.52 9.13 -17.67
CA VAL A 113 -10.40 10.50 -18.18
C VAL A 113 -10.36 10.55 -19.71
N MET A 114 -9.72 9.56 -20.36
CA MET A 114 -9.64 9.52 -21.82
C MET A 114 -10.95 9.11 -22.51
N LYS A 115 -11.76 8.28 -21.83
CA LYS A 115 -13.05 7.77 -22.34
C LYS A 115 -14.24 8.69 -22.06
N GLY A 116 -14.18 9.48 -20.99
CA GLY A 116 -15.13 10.57 -20.72
C GLY A 116 -14.80 11.81 -21.53
#